data_AF-A0A1X7P1H3-F1
#
_entry.id   AF-A0A1X7P1H3-F1
#
_cell.length_a   1.000
_cell.length_b   1.000
_cell.length_c   1.000
_cell.angle_alpha   90.00
_cell.angle_beta   90.00
_cell.angle_gamma   90.00
#
_symmetry.space_group_name_H-M   'P 1'
#
loop_
_entity.id
_entity.type
_entity.pdbx_description
1 polymer ?
#
loop_
_entity_poly.entity_id
_entity_poly.type
_entity_poly.pdbx_seq_one_letter_code
_entity_poly.pdbx_strand_id
1 'polypeptide(L)' 'MLTRDDLIRERRIRGGNLPGLLLVYSILVGTMAGTALAIL' A
#
# COMPACT_ATOMS: atom_id res chain seq x y z
N MET A 1 -0.19 30.72 -0.32
CA MET A 1 -0.17 30.19 -1.70
C MET A 1 0.57 28.87 -1.65
N LEU A 2 -0.05 27.79 -2.12
CA LEU A 2 0.61 26.49 -2.22
C LEU A 2 1.71 26.61 -3.28
N THR A 3 2.97 26.43 -2.90
CA THR A 3 4.09 26.57 -3.83
C THR A 3 4.26 25.30 -4.67
N ARG A 4 4.93 25.39 -5.82
CA ARG A 4 5.27 24.20 -6.62
C ARG A 4 6.07 23.18 -5.81
N ASP A 5 6.91 23.64 -4.90
CA ASP A 5 7.73 22.78 -4.05
C ASP A 5 6.88 21.99 -3.05
N ASP A 6 5.83 22.62 -2.49
CA ASP A 6 4.86 21.93 -1.64
C ASP A 6 4.16 20.79 -2.39
N LEU A 7 3.77 21.03 -3.65
CA LEU A 7 3.14 20.01 -4.51
C LEU A 7 4.08 18.85 -4.83
N ILE A 8 5.36 19.12 -5.09
CA ILE A 8 6.37 18.08 -5.37
C ILE A 8 6.64 17.25 -4.11
N ARG A 9 6.77 17.92 -2.96
CA ARG A 9 6.98 17.27 -1.66
C ARG A 9 5.80 16.37 -1.32
N GLU A 10 4.58 16.84 -1.49
CA GLU A 10 3.36 16.07 -1.24
C GLU A 10 3.25 14.86 -2.18
N ARG A 11 3.54 15.04 -3.48
CA ARG A 11 3.55 13.93 -4.44
C ARG A 11 4.59 12.87 -4.10
N ARG A 12 5.76 13.27 -3.58
CA ARG A 12 6.82 12.35 -3.15
C ARG A 12 6.43 11.58 -1.89
N ILE A 13 5.80 12.25 -0.93
CA ILE A 13 5.28 11.64 0.30
C ILE A 13 4.16 10.64 0.00
N ARG A 14 3.21 11.01 -0.87
CA ARG A 14 2.08 10.15 -1.23
C ARG A 14 2.47 9.03 -2.20
N GLY A 15 3.42 9.27 -3.10
CA GLY A 15 3.83 8.31 -4.13
C GLY A 15 4.72 7.16 -3.64
N GLY A 16 5.35 7.29 -2.47
CA GLY A 16 6.29 6.29 -1.95
C GLY A 16 5.68 4.99 -1.44
N ASN A 17 4.37 4.95 -1.17
CA ASN A 17 3.76 3.83 -0.44
C ASN A 17 3.21 2.70 -1.33
N LEU A 18 3.29 2.80 -2.66
CA LEU A 18 2.73 1.79 -3.57
C LEU A 18 3.34 0.38 -3.37
N PRO A 19 4.68 0.21 -3.27
CA PRO A 19 5.28 -1.10 -3.01
C PRO A 19 4.88 -1.67 -1.65
N GLY A 20 4.82 -0.83 -0.61
CA GLY A 20 4.38 -1.23 0.73
C GLY A 20 2.92 -1.66 0.75
N LEU A 21 2.07 -0.95 0.00
CA LEU A 21 0.65 -1.27 -0.13
C LEU A 21 0.45 -2.64 -0.78
N LEU A 22 1.18 -2.94 -1.86
CA LEU A 22 1.16 -4.23 -2.52
C LEU A 22 1.61 -5.37 -1.59
N LEU A 23 2.67 -5.14 -0.80
CA LEU A 23 3.18 -6.11 0.15
C LEU A 23 2.14 -6.44 1.24
N VAL A 24 1.55 -5.41 1.85
CA VAL A 24 0.53 -5.58 2.89
C VAL A 24 -0.71 -6.30 2.34
N TYR A 25 -1.20 -5.90 1.16
CA TYR A 25 -2.34 -6.56 0.54
C TYR A 25 -2.06 -8.02 0.20
N SER A 26 -0.86 -8.34 -0.27
CA SER A 26 -0.47 -9.71 -0.61
C SER A 26 -0.46 -10.60 0.64
N ILE A 27 0.05 -10.10 1.77
CA ILE A 27 0.04 -10.83 3.05
C ILE A 27 -1.40 -11.06 3.53
N LEU A 28 -2.26 -10.03 3.47
CA LEU A 28 -3.65 -10.13 3.88
C LEU A 28 -4.41 -11.17 3.06
N VAL A 29 -4.38 -11.03 1.73
CA VAL A 29 -5.06 -11.95 0.82
C VAL A 29 -4.49 -13.36 0.94
N GLY A 30 -3.17 -13.51 1.06
CA GLY A 30 -2.52 -14.81 1.27
C GLY A 30 -2.96 -15.48 2.57
N THR A 31 -3.08 -14.71 3.65
CA THR A 31 -3.54 -15.22 4.95
C THR A 31 -5.01 -15.64 4.87
N MET A 32 -5.88 -14.84 4.27
CA MET A 32 -7.30 -15.18 4.08
C MET A 32 -7.50 -16.42 3.22
N ALA A 33 -6.75 -16.54 2.11
CA ALA A 33 -6.80 -17.71 1.25
C ALA A 33 -6.27 -18.96 1.99
N GLY A 34 -5.17 -18.81 2.74
CA GLY A 34 -4.60 -19.88 3.54
C GLY A 34 -5.55 -20.37 4.64
N THR A 35 -6.21 -19.46 5.36
CA THR A 35 -7.20 -19.85 6.38
C THR A 35 -8.44 -20.49 5.76
N ALA A 36 -8.91 -19.98 4.62
CA ALA A 36 -10.02 -20.60 3.89
C ALA A 36 -9.70 -22.05 3.48
N LEU A 37 -8.49 -22.31 2.99
CA LEU A 37 -8.03 -23.66 2.65
C LEU A 37 -7.83 -24.55 3.87
N ALA A 38 -7.43 -23.99 5.02
CA ALA A 38 -7.22 -24.75 6.25
C ALA A 38 -8.53 -25.17 6.95
N ILE A 39 -9.64 -24.50 6.66
CA ILE A 39 -10.97 -24.76 7.26
C ILE A 39 -11.83 -25.68 6.37
N LEU A 40 -11.51 -25.79 5.08
CA LEU A 40 -12.11 -26.75 4.14
C LEU A 40 -11.64 -28.18 4.41
#